data_AF-A0A9D8T4T2-F1
#
_entry.id   AF-A0A9D8T4T2-F1
#
_cell.length_a   1.000
_cell.length_b   1.000
_cell.length_c   1.000
_cell.angle_alpha   90.00
_cell.angle_beta   90.00
_cell.angle_gamma   90.00
#
_symmetry.space_group_name_H-M   'P 1'
#
loop_
_entity.id
_entity.type
_entity.pdbx_description
1 polymer ?
#
loop_
_entity_poly.entity_id
_entity_poly.type
_entity_poly.pdbx_seq_one_letter_code
_entity_poly.pdbx_strand_id
1 'polypeptide(L)'
;MKTKVFLTSVLAACLMLASCGKSYDAPKAQLNRADFQTEIDGKQNDLYILTNANGVEVTMMNFGARIVSICTPDKNGKFADVVLGFDNIQPYLDNKTDFGAFIGRYGNRIDKGQFTIDGIEYQVSVNDGTNSLHGGVKGYQYCMFDIEQINNQQLVVSYTSADGEMGFPGTLNMKATYTLTDCNSLVIAYEATTDKATVVNLTNHSYFNLAGDAQSVLDHMLYLNADAYTPVNDIFITTGEIDSVEGTPMDFRKPTRIGERINNYDFDQLKKGNGYDHNWVLNTKCPKELAGKLADPVSGRTLEFYTNEPGVQVYTGNFLDGSLKGKKGVVYNQRAAICLETQHYPDSPNRPEFPSVIVRPGETYKSICIYKFGVCGKAACEQATAACDKKQNCEKKQDCAKKAECTKAANCDKKQNCEKAAACDKKANCEKKQDCEKKAECTKAANCDKKQNCEKAAACDKKANCDKKQNCEKAAACDKKANCDKKQNC
;
A
#
# COMPACT_ATOMS: atom_id res chain seq x y z
N MET A 1 38.18 -40.25 74.44
CA MET A 1 38.06 -41.17 73.28
C MET A 1 36.96 -40.64 72.35
N LYS A 2 37.38 -40.25 71.14
CA LYS A 2 36.64 -40.05 69.88
C LYS A 2 35.10 -39.94 69.93
N THR A 3 34.59 -38.75 69.63
CA THR A 3 33.32 -38.62 68.87
C THR A 3 33.50 -37.54 67.80
N LYS A 4 33.31 -37.95 66.55
CA LYS A 4 33.64 -37.21 65.32
C LYS A 4 32.61 -36.10 65.07
N VAL A 5 33.12 -34.93 64.74
CA VAL A 5 32.38 -33.83 64.07
C VAL A 5 32.13 -34.25 62.63
N PHE A 6 30.86 -34.32 62.21
CA PHE A 6 30.49 -34.42 60.80
C PHE A 6 29.91 -33.07 60.35
N LEU A 7 30.67 -32.40 59.48
CA LEU A 7 30.23 -31.27 58.67
C LEU A 7 29.07 -31.72 57.75
N THR A 8 27.91 -31.09 57.88
CA THR A 8 26.84 -31.16 56.87
C THR A 8 27.03 -30.01 55.87
N SER A 9 27.49 -30.36 54.68
CA SER A 9 27.58 -29.48 53.51
C SER A 9 26.16 -29.13 53.03
N VAL A 10 25.77 -27.86 53.10
CA VAL A 10 24.54 -27.36 52.48
C VAL A 10 24.80 -27.19 50.99
N LEU A 11 24.33 -28.14 50.19
CA LEU A 11 24.32 -28.05 48.73
C LEU A 11 23.12 -27.19 48.32
N ALA A 12 23.35 -25.91 48.04
CA ALA A 12 22.36 -25.04 47.43
C ALA A 12 22.19 -25.46 45.96
N ALA A 13 21.14 -26.24 45.67
CA ALA A 13 20.73 -26.53 44.31
C ALA A 13 20.07 -25.27 43.72
N CYS A 14 20.81 -24.55 42.87
CA CYS A 14 20.23 -23.55 41.98
C CYS A 14 19.19 -24.22 41.08
N LEU A 15 17.91 -23.96 41.35
CA LEU A 15 16.83 -24.23 40.41
C LEU A 15 17.03 -23.34 39.18
N MET A 16 17.59 -23.93 38.12
CA MET A 16 17.50 -23.36 36.77
C MET A 16 16.02 -23.33 36.39
N LEU A 17 15.46 -22.12 36.34
CA LEU A 17 14.17 -21.87 35.70
C LEU A 17 14.34 -22.20 34.22
N ALA A 18 13.94 -23.41 33.84
CA ALA A 18 13.72 -23.76 32.44
C ALA A 18 12.59 -22.87 31.94
N SER A 19 12.98 -21.82 31.19
CA SER A 19 12.05 -21.07 30.35
C SER A 19 11.32 -22.08 29.46
N CYS A 20 10.00 -22.18 29.60
CA CYS A 20 9.16 -22.94 28.69
C CYS A 20 9.29 -22.32 27.29
N GLY A 21 10.30 -22.75 26.53
CA GLY A 21 10.40 -22.46 25.12
C GLY A 21 9.16 -23.02 24.43
N LYS A 22 8.33 -22.14 23.88
CA LYS A 22 7.24 -22.54 22.98
C LYS A 22 7.87 -23.38 21.86
N SER A 23 7.57 -24.68 21.82
CA SER A 23 7.98 -25.57 20.73
C SER A 23 7.19 -25.17 19.49
N TYR A 24 7.85 -24.55 18.53
CA TYR A 24 7.30 -24.30 17.20
C TYR A 24 7.70 -25.44 16.28
N ASP A 25 6.78 -25.91 15.44
CA ASP A 25 7.13 -26.78 14.31
C ASP A 25 8.16 -26.08 13.42
N ALA A 26 9.02 -26.85 12.75
CA ALA A 26 10.00 -26.28 11.83
C ALA A 26 9.30 -25.50 10.69
N PRO A 27 9.78 -24.30 10.31
CA PRO A 27 9.17 -23.50 9.23
C PRO A 27 9.08 -24.29 7.93
N LYS A 28 7.99 -24.11 7.17
CA LYS A 28 7.79 -24.71 5.84
C LYS A 28 8.87 -24.31 4.84
N ALA A 29 9.44 -23.11 4.99
CA ALA A 29 10.57 -22.66 4.18
C ALA A 29 11.89 -23.39 4.50
N GLN A 30 11.93 -24.22 5.55
CA GLN A 30 13.12 -24.91 6.07
C GLN A 30 14.20 -23.94 6.56
N LEU A 31 13.77 -22.80 7.12
CA LEU A 31 14.67 -21.86 7.79
C LEU A 31 15.11 -22.44 9.12
N ASN A 32 16.42 -22.45 9.37
CA ASN A 32 16.96 -22.84 10.66
C ASN A 32 17.00 -21.61 11.58
N ARG A 33 16.19 -21.64 12.63
CA ARG A 33 16.03 -20.52 13.57
C ARG A 33 17.36 -20.05 14.17
N ALA A 34 18.28 -20.97 14.46
CA ALA A 34 19.60 -20.64 15.02
C ALA A 34 20.43 -19.73 14.12
N ASP A 35 20.24 -19.81 12.79
CA ASP A 35 20.98 -19.00 11.82
C ASP A 35 20.49 -17.53 11.78
N PHE A 36 19.41 -17.22 12.50
CA PHE A 36 18.90 -15.86 12.68
C PHE A 36 19.13 -15.33 14.11
N GLN A 37 19.42 -16.21 15.07
CA GLN A 37 19.57 -15.81 16.47
C GLN A 37 20.92 -15.15 16.70
N THR A 38 20.89 -13.84 16.93
CA THR A 38 22.06 -13.03 17.24
C THR A 38 21.65 -11.78 18.02
N GLU A 39 22.62 -11.11 18.65
CA GLU A 39 22.41 -9.81 19.28
C GLU A 39 22.79 -8.67 18.33
N ILE A 40 21.89 -7.71 18.16
CA ILE A 40 22.09 -6.49 17.37
C ILE A 40 21.67 -5.32 18.26
N ASP A 41 22.56 -4.35 18.47
CA ASP A 41 22.32 -3.16 19.29
C ASP A 41 21.74 -3.47 20.69
N GLY A 42 22.21 -4.56 21.32
CA GLY A 42 21.77 -4.99 22.65
C GLY A 42 20.38 -5.65 22.68
N LYS A 43 19.77 -5.92 21.52
CA LYS A 43 18.50 -6.64 21.38
C LYS A 43 18.72 -7.97 20.67
N GLN A 44 17.97 -8.99 21.10
CA GLN A 44 18.01 -10.30 20.47
C GLN A 44 17.15 -10.30 19.20
N ASN A 45 17.72 -10.77 18.09
CA ASN A 45 16.99 -11.08 16.87
C ASN A 45 16.56 -12.55 16.87
N ASP A 46 15.32 -12.81 16.45
CA ASP A 46 14.78 -14.16 16.34
C ASP A 46 13.72 -14.24 15.22
N LEU A 47 13.25 -15.46 14.94
CA LEU A 47 12.14 -15.71 14.03
C LEU A 47 10.81 -15.87 14.77
N TYR A 48 9.76 -15.32 14.16
CA TYR A 48 8.36 -15.43 14.59
C TYR A 48 7.53 -15.98 13.44
N ILE A 49 6.67 -16.96 13.73
CA ILE A 49 5.95 -17.71 12.70
C ILE A 49 4.45 -17.54 12.91
N LEU A 50 3.76 -17.07 11.87
CA LEU A 50 2.30 -17.07 11.79
C LEU A 50 1.84 -18.25 10.93
N THR A 51 0.82 -18.98 11.36
CA THR A 51 0.18 -20.09 10.63
C THR A 51 -1.35 -19.98 10.70
N ASN A 52 -2.03 -20.38 9.62
CA ASN A 52 -3.50 -20.44 9.59
C ASN A 52 -4.03 -21.87 9.37
N ALA A 53 -5.35 -22.04 9.42
CA ALA A 53 -6.01 -23.35 9.27
C ALA A 53 -5.79 -24.01 7.89
N ASN A 54 -5.44 -23.24 6.86
CA ASN A 54 -5.13 -23.76 5.52
C ASN A 54 -3.64 -24.11 5.34
N GLY A 55 -2.83 -23.95 6.39
CA GLY A 55 -1.40 -24.22 6.37
C GLY A 55 -0.55 -23.14 5.69
N VAL A 56 -1.10 -21.97 5.35
CA VAL A 56 -0.28 -20.81 4.96
C VAL A 56 0.58 -20.42 6.14
N GLU A 57 1.84 -20.10 5.88
CA GLU A 57 2.83 -19.73 6.89
C GLU A 57 3.55 -18.45 6.49
N VAL A 58 3.72 -17.53 7.45
CA VAL A 58 4.50 -16.29 7.30
C VAL A 58 5.56 -16.27 8.40
N THR A 59 6.82 -16.11 8.02
CA THR A 59 7.94 -16.00 8.97
C THR A 59 8.46 -14.58 8.99
N MET A 60 8.61 -13.99 10.18
CA MET A 60 9.11 -12.65 10.40
C MET A 60 10.33 -12.64 11.32
N MET A 61 11.12 -11.57 11.30
CA MET A 61 12.23 -11.36 12.26
C MET A 61 12.26 -9.93 12.82
N ASN A 62 12.93 -9.72 13.96
CA ASN A 62 13.03 -8.42 14.63
C ASN A 62 13.77 -7.37 13.78
N PHE A 63 14.90 -7.74 13.20
CA PHE A 63 15.73 -6.84 12.42
C PHE A 63 14.97 -6.35 11.18
N GLY A 64 14.67 -5.06 11.15
CA GLY A 64 13.84 -4.41 10.14
C GLY A 64 12.38 -4.85 10.11
N ALA A 65 11.89 -5.54 11.16
CA ALA A 65 10.55 -6.17 11.20
C ALA A 65 10.20 -6.91 9.89
N ARG A 66 11.19 -7.64 9.34
CA ARG A 66 11.15 -8.20 7.99
C ARG A 66 10.23 -9.41 7.89
N ILE A 67 9.50 -9.51 6.78
CA ILE A 67 8.93 -10.77 6.31
C ILE A 67 10.04 -11.56 5.61
N VAL A 68 10.47 -12.66 6.21
CA VAL A 68 11.56 -13.51 5.72
C VAL A 68 11.05 -14.57 4.74
N SER A 69 9.82 -15.07 4.93
CA SER A 69 9.21 -16.13 4.13
C SER A 69 7.68 -16.00 4.13
N ILE A 70 7.05 -16.36 3.00
CA ILE A 70 5.61 -16.58 2.89
C ILE A 70 5.38 -17.88 2.11
N CYS A 71 4.97 -18.94 2.79
CA CYS A 71 4.71 -20.24 2.17
C CYS A 71 3.23 -20.41 1.80
N THR A 72 2.93 -20.58 0.51
CA THR A 72 1.55 -20.73 -0.01
C THR A 72 1.41 -21.92 -0.98
N PRO A 73 0.23 -22.57 -1.01
CA PRO A 73 0.00 -23.71 -1.91
C PRO A 73 -0.23 -23.26 -3.36
N ASP A 74 0.23 -24.05 -4.32
CA ASP A 74 -0.16 -23.93 -5.73
C ASP A 74 -1.50 -24.62 -6.03
N LYS A 75 -1.89 -24.67 -7.31
CA LYS A 75 -3.13 -25.34 -7.75
C LYS A 75 -3.18 -26.86 -7.48
N ASN A 76 -2.03 -27.48 -7.24
CA ASN A 76 -1.89 -28.89 -6.89
C ASN A 76 -1.68 -29.11 -5.39
N GLY A 77 -1.72 -28.05 -4.57
CA GLY A 77 -1.50 -28.11 -3.12
C GLY A 77 -0.03 -28.12 -2.68
N LYS A 78 0.93 -27.93 -3.61
CA LYS A 78 2.36 -27.86 -3.27
C LYS A 78 2.71 -26.48 -2.72
N PHE A 79 3.26 -26.45 -1.51
CA PHE A 79 3.73 -25.22 -0.89
C PHE A 79 5.08 -24.77 -1.47
N ALA A 80 5.22 -23.46 -1.66
CA ALA A 80 6.50 -22.81 -1.92
C ALA A 80 6.53 -21.46 -1.21
N ASP A 81 7.75 -21.01 -0.88
CA ASP A 81 8.02 -19.67 -0.39
C ASP A 81 7.97 -18.69 -1.56
N VAL A 82 7.09 -17.68 -1.49
CA VAL A 82 6.79 -16.76 -2.59
C VAL A 82 7.41 -15.38 -2.41
N VAL A 83 8.35 -15.21 -1.47
CA VAL A 83 9.11 -13.95 -1.32
C VAL A 83 10.62 -14.20 -1.34
N LEU A 84 11.38 -13.22 -1.85
CA LEU A 84 12.84 -13.25 -1.76
C LEU A 84 13.32 -12.90 -0.35
N GLY A 85 14.57 -13.27 -0.06
CA GLY A 85 15.23 -13.04 1.23
C GLY A 85 16.44 -13.95 1.40
N PHE A 86 16.98 -14.01 2.61
CA PHE A 86 18.10 -14.87 2.99
C PHE A 86 17.69 -15.92 4.01
N ASP A 87 18.48 -16.99 4.10
CA ASP A 87 18.28 -18.12 5.03
C ASP A 87 19.01 -17.97 6.36
N ASN A 88 19.70 -16.84 6.57
CA ASN A 88 20.37 -16.49 7.80
C ASN A 88 20.47 -14.96 7.94
N ILE A 89 20.81 -14.46 9.13
CA ILE A 89 20.83 -13.02 9.42
C ILE A 89 21.97 -12.26 8.74
N GLN A 90 23.13 -12.89 8.51
CA GLN A 90 24.35 -12.18 8.15
C GLN A 90 24.24 -11.40 6.82
N PRO A 91 23.68 -11.95 5.73
CA PRO A 91 23.47 -11.19 4.49
C PRO A 91 22.54 -9.98 4.64
N TYR A 92 21.59 -9.99 5.59
CA TYR A 92 20.77 -8.80 5.86
C TYR A 92 21.56 -7.67 6.54
N LEU A 93 22.64 -8.01 7.26
CA LEU A 93 23.53 -7.05 7.91
C LEU A 93 24.59 -6.52 6.94
N ASP A 94 25.13 -7.40 6.09
CA ASP A 94 26.23 -7.07 5.18
C ASP A 94 25.77 -6.31 3.94
N ASN A 95 24.51 -6.48 3.54
CA ASN A 95 23.98 -5.90 2.31
C ASN A 95 22.86 -4.91 2.60
N LYS A 96 22.91 -3.75 1.93
CA LYS A 96 21.82 -2.78 1.94
C LYS A 96 20.67 -3.29 1.06
N THR A 97 19.82 -4.13 1.63
CA THR A 97 18.67 -4.70 0.93
C THR A 97 17.38 -4.42 1.69
N ASP A 98 16.30 -4.22 0.96
CA ASP A 98 14.98 -3.97 1.54
C ASP A 98 14.10 -5.23 1.55
N PHE A 99 14.67 -6.42 1.26
CA PHE A 99 13.93 -7.69 1.22
C PHE A 99 13.04 -7.89 2.46
N GLY A 100 11.72 -7.77 2.23
CA GLY A 100 10.68 -7.99 3.23
C GLY A 100 10.57 -6.92 4.32
N ALA A 101 11.32 -5.82 4.23
CA ALA A 101 11.49 -4.86 5.32
C ALA A 101 10.26 -4.03 5.61
N PHE A 102 10.12 -3.65 6.88
CA PHE A 102 9.35 -2.49 7.29
C PHE A 102 10.12 -1.22 6.91
N ILE A 103 9.49 -0.38 6.09
CA ILE A 103 10.11 0.86 5.58
C ILE A 103 9.53 2.08 6.30
N GLY A 104 10.41 2.99 6.69
CA GLY A 104 10.07 4.31 7.21
C GLY A 104 11.30 5.05 7.78
N ARG A 105 11.17 6.25 8.34
CA ARG A 105 9.94 7.01 8.63
C ARG A 105 9.12 7.40 7.39
N TYR A 106 9.80 7.53 6.26
CA TYR A 106 9.19 7.86 4.98
C TYR A 106 9.63 6.86 3.90
N GLY A 107 8.67 6.10 3.36
CA GLY A 107 8.86 5.22 2.22
C GLY A 107 9.02 5.99 0.92
N ASN A 108 9.85 5.44 0.03
CA ASN A 108 10.30 6.05 -1.22
C ASN A 108 11.13 7.33 -0.98
N ARG A 109 11.18 8.22 -1.98
CA ARG A 109 12.13 9.33 -2.05
C ARG A 109 11.57 10.65 -1.53
N ILE A 110 12.46 11.48 -0.98
CA ILE A 110 12.27 12.91 -0.71
C ILE A 110 13.35 13.67 -1.48
N ASP A 111 12.95 14.62 -2.33
CA ASP A 111 13.88 15.43 -3.12
C ASP A 111 14.88 16.12 -2.19
N LYS A 112 16.18 15.97 -2.51
CA LYS A 112 17.31 16.52 -1.73
C LYS A 112 17.37 16.11 -0.25
N GLY A 113 16.49 15.21 0.19
CA GLY A 113 16.24 14.97 1.61
C GLY A 113 15.77 16.23 2.36
N GLN A 114 15.09 17.15 1.68
CA GLN A 114 14.63 18.41 2.25
C GLN A 114 13.12 18.49 2.19
N PHE A 115 12.50 19.04 3.24
CA PHE A 115 11.09 19.39 3.24
C PHE A 115 10.80 20.48 4.28
N THR A 116 9.62 21.09 4.17
CA THR A 116 9.20 22.17 5.09
C THR A 116 7.91 21.79 5.80
N ILE A 117 7.86 21.96 7.12
CA ILE A 117 6.62 21.90 7.91
C ILE A 117 6.46 23.22 8.65
N ASP A 118 5.31 23.88 8.47
CA ASP A 118 4.96 25.13 9.15
C ASP A 118 6.04 26.23 9.02
N GLY A 119 6.69 26.30 7.86
CA GLY A 119 7.76 27.27 7.56
C GLY A 119 9.14 26.90 8.12
N ILE A 120 9.29 25.75 8.77
CA ILE A 120 10.56 25.23 9.26
C ILE A 120 11.10 24.21 8.25
N GLU A 121 12.30 24.46 7.74
CA GLU A 121 13.02 23.55 6.86
C GLU A 121 13.70 22.43 7.67
N TYR A 122 13.57 21.20 7.19
CA TYR A 122 14.21 20.02 7.74
C TYR A 122 15.09 19.35 6.70
N GLN A 123 16.30 18.97 7.12
CA GLN A 123 17.21 18.15 6.33
C GLN A 123 17.27 16.74 6.93
N VAL A 124 16.86 15.76 6.15
CA VAL A 124 17.03 14.34 6.46
C VAL A 124 18.25 13.76 5.75
N SER A 125 18.67 12.57 6.20
CA SER A 125 19.78 11.87 5.59
C SER A 125 19.56 11.61 4.11
N VAL A 126 20.55 12.00 3.32
CA VAL A 126 20.68 11.68 1.90
C VAL A 126 21.46 10.37 1.77
N ASN A 127 20.88 9.40 1.04
CA ASN A 127 21.44 8.06 0.85
C ASN A 127 21.23 7.50 -0.57
N ASP A 128 20.59 8.24 -1.45
CA ASP A 128 20.35 7.87 -2.85
C ASP A 128 20.67 9.06 -3.77
N GLY A 129 21.93 9.15 -4.20
CA GLY A 129 22.43 10.31 -4.93
C GLY A 129 22.30 11.59 -4.12
N THR A 130 21.47 12.53 -4.59
CA THR A 130 21.13 13.76 -3.86
C THR A 130 19.94 13.61 -2.92
N ASN A 131 19.20 12.51 -3.00
CA ASN A 131 17.89 12.36 -2.37
C ASN A 131 17.95 11.51 -1.10
N SER A 132 16.91 11.63 -0.27
CA SER A 132 16.66 10.67 0.80
C SER A 132 15.75 9.56 0.28
N LEU A 133 16.06 8.31 0.58
CA LEU A 133 15.31 7.12 0.19
C LEU A 133 15.06 6.23 1.40
N HIS A 134 13.81 5.80 1.58
CA HIS A 134 13.41 4.79 2.58
C HIS A 134 13.88 5.13 4.01
N GLY A 135 13.74 6.39 4.42
CA GLY A 135 14.10 6.85 5.77
C GLY A 135 15.59 7.13 5.99
N GLY A 136 16.45 6.99 4.98
CA GLY A 136 17.86 7.41 5.03
C GLY A 136 18.85 6.28 5.36
N VAL A 137 20.11 6.63 5.66
CA VAL A 137 21.20 5.65 5.83
C VAL A 137 20.99 4.60 6.94
N LYS A 138 20.17 4.89 7.95
CA LYS A 138 19.73 3.97 9.00
C LYS A 138 18.20 4.00 9.12
N GLY A 139 17.50 3.94 7.98
CA GLY A 139 16.05 3.76 7.97
C GLY A 139 15.60 2.50 8.70
N TYR A 140 14.29 2.36 8.91
CA TYR A 140 13.73 1.31 9.77
C TYR A 140 14.09 -0.12 9.35
N GLN A 141 14.40 -0.37 8.09
CA GLN A 141 14.87 -1.67 7.61
C GLN A 141 16.18 -2.15 8.26
N TYR A 142 16.90 -1.27 8.95
CA TYR A 142 18.16 -1.53 9.66
C TYR A 142 18.02 -1.42 11.18
N CYS A 143 16.80 -1.26 11.70
CA CYS A 143 16.55 -1.09 13.13
C CYS A 143 16.06 -2.40 13.78
N MET A 144 16.32 -2.55 15.08
CA MET A 144 15.79 -3.66 15.87
C MET A 144 14.42 -3.33 16.47
N PHE A 145 13.38 -3.98 15.91
CA PHE A 145 12.00 -3.86 16.39
C PHE A 145 11.72 -4.81 17.55
N ASP A 146 10.85 -4.36 18.45
CA ASP A 146 10.28 -5.22 19.48
C ASP A 146 9.07 -5.96 18.88
N ILE A 147 9.07 -7.29 18.96
CA ILE A 147 7.99 -8.14 18.43
C ILE A 147 7.35 -8.92 19.57
N GLU A 148 6.03 -8.73 19.71
CA GLU A 148 5.18 -9.49 20.62
C GLU A 148 4.29 -10.45 19.81
N GLN A 149 4.52 -11.75 19.92
CA GLN A 149 3.66 -12.76 19.31
C GLN A 149 2.45 -13.06 20.21
N ILE A 150 1.29 -12.57 19.80
CA ILE A 150 0.02 -12.68 20.53
C ILE A 150 -0.50 -14.12 20.48
N ASN A 151 -0.51 -14.71 19.29
CA ASN A 151 -0.91 -16.10 19.05
C ASN A 151 -0.31 -16.61 17.72
N ASN A 152 -0.76 -17.78 17.25
CA ASN A 152 -0.26 -18.37 16.00
C ASN A 152 -0.67 -17.59 14.74
N GLN A 153 -1.66 -16.70 14.80
CA GLN A 153 -2.16 -15.93 13.66
C GLN A 153 -1.85 -14.44 13.77
N GLN A 154 -1.37 -13.96 14.92
CA GLN A 154 -1.17 -12.54 15.14
C GLN A 154 0.10 -12.22 15.91
N LEU A 155 0.82 -11.21 15.44
CA LEU A 155 1.91 -10.56 16.16
C LEU A 155 1.81 -9.03 16.04
N VAL A 156 2.47 -8.34 16.97
CA VAL A 156 2.59 -6.90 17.00
C VAL A 156 4.07 -6.55 16.95
N VAL A 157 4.45 -5.66 16.04
CA VAL A 157 5.77 -5.05 15.99
C VAL A 157 5.69 -3.62 16.49
N SER A 158 6.71 -3.15 17.20
CA SER A 158 6.78 -1.78 17.71
C SER A 158 8.19 -1.21 17.65
N TYR A 159 8.26 0.09 17.44
CA TYR A 159 9.51 0.87 17.44
C TYR A 159 9.20 2.32 17.78
N THR A 160 10.05 2.91 18.62
CA THR A 160 10.02 4.34 18.93
C THR A 160 11.20 5.00 18.24
N SER A 161 10.90 5.80 17.23
CA SER A 161 11.89 6.61 16.52
C SER A 161 12.05 7.94 17.26
N ALA A 162 13.26 8.28 17.71
CA ALA A 162 13.48 9.49 18.51
C ALA A 162 13.30 10.78 17.70
N ASP A 163 13.07 11.91 18.38
CA ASP A 163 13.17 13.24 17.74
C ASP A 163 14.57 13.43 17.14
N GLY A 164 14.61 13.88 15.87
CA GLY A 164 15.84 14.08 15.11
C GLY A 164 16.44 12.80 14.53
N GLU A 165 15.83 11.63 14.74
CA GLU A 165 16.31 10.39 14.13
C GLU A 165 16.29 10.49 12.60
N MET A 166 17.44 10.25 11.97
CA MET A 166 17.66 10.46 10.54
C MET A 166 17.35 11.88 10.03
N GLY A 167 17.21 12.86 10.94
CA GLY A 167 16.85 14.25 10.66
C GLY A 167 15.35 14.55 10.73
N PHE A 168 14.49 13.55 10.97
CA PHE A 168 13.04 13.75 11.04
C PHE A 168 12.64 14.37 12.41
N PRO A 169 11.78 15.40 12.43
CA PRO A 169 11.32 16.00 13.67
C PRO A 169 10.33 15.11 14.42
N GLY A 170 10.30 15.21 15.74
CA GLY A 170 9.35 14.52 16.61
C GLY A 170 9.71 13.08 16.92
N THR A 171 9.50 12.70 18.16
CA THR A 171 9.45 11.29 18.54
C THR A 171 8.23 10.67 17.86
N LEU A 172 8.41 9.54 17.20
CA LEU A 172 7.34 8.78 16.55
C LEU A 172 7.23 7.40 17.20
N ASN A 173 6.11 7.16 17.88
CA ASN A 173 5.78 5.86 18.45
C ASN A 173 4.99 5.08 17.42
N MET A 174 5.55 3.97 16.93
CA MET A 174 4.94 3.16 15.87
C MET A 174 4.58 1.77 16.35
N LYS A 175 3.49 1.27 15.78
CA LYS A 175 3.03 -0.10 15.91
C LYS A 175 2.59 -0.61 14.55
N ALA A 176 2.89 -1.87 14.23
CA ALA A 176 2.13 -2.57 13.20
C ALA A 176 1.65 -3.93 13.70
N THR A 177 0.40 -4.25 13.41
CA THR A 177 -0.21 -5.53 13.73
C THR A 177 -0.27 -6.38 12.48
N TYR A 178 0.39 -7.53 12.51
CA TYR A 178 0.37 -8.52 11.44
C TYR A 178 -0.61 -9.61 11.84
N THR A 179 -1.63 -9.85 11.01
CA THR A 179 -2.64 -10.90 11.24
C THR A 179 -2.77 -11.78 10.01
N LEU A 180 -2.46 -13.07 10.15
CA LEU A 180 -2.69 -14.09 9.14
C LEU A 180 -4.03 -14.78 9.39
N THR A 181 -5.02 -14.44 8.58
CA THR A 181 -6.39 -14.96 8.72
C THR A 181 -6.56 -16.34 8.09
N ASP A 182 -7.61 -17.07 8.49
CA ASP A 182 -8.00 -18.35 7.86
C ASP A 182 -8.52 -18.20 6.43
N CYS A 183 -8.72 -16.98 5.93
CA CYS A 183 -8.98 -16.71 4.51
C CYS A 183 -7.69 -16.50 3.68
N ASN A 184 -6.52 -16.90 4.20
CA ASN A 184 -5.20 -16.70 3.58
C ASN A 184 -4.85 -15.23 3.34
N SER A 185 -5.38 -14.32 4.15
CA SER A 185 -5.01 -12.90 4.09
C SER A 185 -3.99 -12.58 5.18
N LEU A 186 -2.83 -12.06 4.78
CA LEU A 186 -1.91 -11.36 5.68
C LEU A 186 -2.31 -9.89 5.73
N VAL A 187 -2.89 -9.47 6.84
CA VAL A 187 -3.27 -8.09 7.13
C VAL A 187 -2.13 -7.42 7.88
N ILE A 188 -1.66 -6.28 7.39
CA ILE A 188 -0.66 -5.42 8.01
C ILE A 188 -1.32 -4.08 8.33
N ALA A 189 -1.55 -3.80 9.61
CA ALA A 189 -2.18 -2.57 10.07
C ALA A 189 -1.17 -1.71 10.84
N TYR A 190 -0.77 -0.57 10.27
CA TYR A 190 0.16 0.38 10.83
C TYR A 190 -0.56 1.47 11.62
N GLU A 191 0.01 1.85 12.76
CA GLU A 191 -0.42 2.97 13.58
C GLU A 191 0.81 3.75 14.07
N ALA A 192 0.73 5.08 14.07
CA ALA A 192 1.78 5.90 14.66
C ALA A 192 1.23 7.19 15.29
N THR A 193 1.87 7.65 16.35
CA THR A 193 1.62 8.94 17.01
C THR A 193 2.92 9.68 17.24
N THR A 194 2.85 11.00 17.32
CA THR A 194 4.04 11.85 17.46
C THR A 194 3.83 12.98 18.47
N ASP A 195 4.93 13.46 19.05
CA ASP A 195 4.97 14.62 19.95
C ASP A 195 5.24 15.96 19.23
N LYS A 196 5.59 15.92 17.93
CA LYS A 196 5.82 17.10 17.08
C LYS A 196 5.41 16.80 15.65
N ALA A 197 4.98 17.81 14.89
CA ALA A 197 4.59 17.60 13.50
C ALA A 197 5.76 16.99 12.69
N THR A 198 5.48 15.89 11.97
CA THR A 198 6.45 15.14 11.15
C THR A 198 5.77 14.59 9.90
N VAL A 199 6.58 14.12 8.95
CA VAL A 199 6.10 13.30 7.83
C VAL A 199 6.14 11.82 8.19
N VAL A 200 5.14 11.05 7.75
CA VAL A 200 5.06 9.59 7.95
C VAL A 200 4.50 8.94 6.69
N ASN A 201 5.20 7.94 6.16
CA ASN A 201 4.75 7.10 5.05
C ASN A 201 5.34 5.70 5.26
N LEU A 202 4.55 4.75 5.77
CA LEU A 202 5.04 3.43 6.17
C LEU A 202 4.59 2.38 5.16
N THR A 203 5.49 1.46 4.80
CA THR A 203 5.17 0.37 3.88
C THR A 203 5.96 -0.90 4.18
N ASN A 204 5.70 -1.98 3.45
CA ASN A 204 6.47 -3.22 3.49
C ASN A 204 7.06 -3.53 2.12
N HIS A 205 8.37 -3.77 2.06
CA HIS A 205 9.11 -3.95 0.83
C HIS A 205 9.35 -5.44 0.51
N SER A 206 8.29 -6.26 0.57
CA SER A 206 8.37 -7.67 0.17
C SER A 206 8.56 -7.82 -1.34
N TYR A 207 9.50 -8.67 -1.73
CA TYR A 207 9.82 -9.00 -3.12
C TYR A 207 9.12 -10.31 -3.48
N PHE A 208 8.00 -10.23 -4.18
CA PHE A 208 7.18 -11.40 -4.51
C PHE A 208 7.66 -12.12 -5.77
N ASN A 209 7.66 -13.45 -5.70
CA ASN A 209 7.71 -14.34 -6.84
C ASN A 209 6.75 -15.52 -6.59
N LEU A 210 5.57 -15.47 -7.22
CA LEU A 210 4.52 -16.47 -6.98
C LEU A 210 4.85 -17.89 -7.51
N ALA A 211 5.86 -18.04 -8.37
CA ALA A 211 6.32 -19.37 -8.77
C ALA A 211 7.09 -20.06 -7.61
N GLY A 212 7.79 -19.26 -6.80
CA GLY A 212 8.55 -19.70 -5.63
C GLY A 212 9.92 -20.31 -5.98
N ASP A 213 10.46 -19.96 -7.16
CA ASP A 213 11.75 -20.44 -7.68
C ASP A 213 12.80 -19.32 -7.84
N ALA A 214 12.41 -18.08 -7.51
CA ALA A 214 13.19 -16.85 -7.70
C ALA A 214 13.74 -16.67 -9.12
N GLN A 215 13.07 -17.26 -10.12
CA GLN A 215 13.31 -16.97 -11.52
C GLN A 215 12.59 -15.68 -11.94
N SER A 216 12.69 -15.32 -13.22
CA SER A 216 12.06 -14.12 -13.77
C SER A 216 10.55 -14.07 -13.51
N VAL A 217 10.03 -12.92 -13.02
CA VAL A 217 8.58 -12.67 -12.86
C VAL A 217 7.92 -12.12 -14.13
N LEU A 218 8.63 -12.11 -15.25
CA LEU A 218 8.12 -11.50 -16.48
C LEU A 218 6.89 -12.21 -17.05
N ASP A 219 6.66 -13.49 -16.73
CA ASP A 219 5.45 -14.22 -17.13
C ASP A 219 4.28 -14.11 -16.15
N HIS A 220 4.46 -13.43 -15.01
CA HIS A 220 3.35 -13.12 -14.12
C HIS A 220 2.40 -12.11 -14.76
N MET A 221 1.12 -12.26 -14.45
CA MET A 221 0.06 -11.36 -14.87
C MET A 221 -0.20 -10.34 -13.76
N LEU A 222 -0.14 -9.05 -14.10
CA LEU A 222 -0.42 -7.95 -13.20
C LEU A 222 -1.71 -7.24 -13.62
N TYR A 223 -2.55 -6.93 -12.64
CA TYR A 223 -3.67 -6.02 -12.73
C TYR A 223 -3.54 -4.95 -11.64
N LEU A 224 -3.79 -3.70 -12.00
CA LEU A 224 -3.82 -2.56 -11.07
C LEU A 224 -5.12 -1.77 -11.30
N ASN A 225 -5.82 -1.45 -10.21
CA ASN A 225 -6.98 -0.57 -10.23
C ASN A 225 -6.52 0.90 -10.13
N ALA A 226 -5.91 1.39 -11.21
CA ALA A 226 -5.31 2.71 -11.29
C ALA A 226 -5.45 3.25 -12.72
N ASP A 227 -6.00 4.46 -12.86
CA ASP A 227 -6.09 5.16 -14.15
C ASP A 227 -4.92 6.12 -14.41
N ALA A 228 -4.04 6.30 -13.41
CA ALA A 228 -2.91 7.20 -13.49
C ALA A 228 -1.68 6.69 -12.73
N TYR A 229 -0.53 7.32 -12.98
CA TYR A 229 0.74 7.10 -12.30
C TYR A 229 1.47 8.43 -12.09
N THR A 230 2.50 8.46 -11.25
CA THR A 230 3.32 9.66 -11.03
C THR A 230 4.64 9.54 -11.81
N PRO A 231 4.83 10.30 -12.90
CA PRO A 231 6.07 10.30 -13.67
C PRO A 231 7.26 10.79 -12.83
N VAL A 232 8.45 10.34 -13.21
CA VAL A 232 9.73 10.70 -12.58
C VAL A 232 10.67 11.43 -13.53
N ASN A 233 11.55 12.25 -12.95
CA ASN A 233 12.65 12.92 -13.63
C ASN A 233 13.92 12.03 -13.68
N ASP A 234 15.03 12.58 -14.19
CA ASP A 234 16.28 11.84 -14.41
C ASP A 234 17.00 11.42 -13.12
N ILE A 235 16.65 12.02 -11.97
CA ILE A 235 17.15 11.64 -10.64
C ILE A 235 16.11 10.83 -9.85
N PHE A 236 15.10 10.31 -10.55
CA PHE A 236 14.06 9.46 -10.00
C PHE A 236 13.15 10.09 -8.93
N ILE A 237 13.00 11.41 -8.98
CA ILE A 237 12.03 12.17 -8.18
C ILE A 237 10.76 12.39 -9.02
N THR A 238 9.59 12.31 -8.38
CA THR A 238 8.31 12.58 -9.04
C THR A 238 8.27 14.00 -9.60
N THR A 239 7.71 14.19 -10.79
CA THR A 239 7.64 15.52 -11.42
C THR A 239 6.62 16.43 -10.73
N GLY A 240 5.66 15.85 -10.00
CA GLY A 240 4.45 16.49 -9.48
C GLY A 240 3.23 16.23 -10.36
N GLU A 241 3.43 15.74 -11.59
CA GLU A 241 2.35 15.39 -12.49
C GLU A 241 1.69 14.06 -12.10
N ILE A 242 0.42 13.92 -12.46
CA ILE A 242 -0.34 12.66 -12.41
C ILE A 242 -0.79 12.37 -13.83
N ASP A 243 -0.10 11.45 -14.49
CA ASP A 243 -0.32 11.12 -15.90
C ASP A 243 -1.23 9.92 -16.06
N SER A 244 -2.06 9.94 -17.10
CA SER A 244 -2.92 8.80 -17.42
C SER A 244 -2.09 7.58 -17.84
N VAL A 245 -2.51 6.40 -17.40
CA VAL A 245 -1.95 5.14 -17.90
C VAL A 245 -2.47 4.80 -19.31
N GLU A 246 -3.59 5.38 -19.75
CA GLU A 246 -4.28 5.00 -20.98
C GLU A 246 -3.37 5.11 -22.22
N GLY A 247 -3.32 4.02 -23.01
CA GLY A 247 -2.50 3.98 -24.22
C GLY A 247 -0.98 3.91 -23.97
N THR A 248 -0.55 3.81 -22.71
CA THR A 248 0.87 3.73 -22.33
C THR A 248 1.28 2.31 -21.91
N PRO A 249 2.59 2.02 -21.81
CA PRO A 249 3.08 0.81 -21.15
C PRO A 249 2.65 0.64 -19.69
N MET A 250 2.20 1.70 -19.01
CA MET A 250 1.77 1.65 -17.61
C MET A 250 0.34 1.11 -17.42
N ASP A 251 -0.41 0.85 -18.50
CA ASP A 251 -1.82 0.44 -18.42
C ASP A 251 -1.99 -1.02 -17.96
N PHE A 252 -2.12 -1.23 -16.65
CA PHE A 252 -2.45 -2.52 -16.04
C PHE A 252 -3.92 -2.62 -15.62
N ARG A 253 -4.82 -1.78 -16.16
CA ARG A 253 -6.27 -1.84 -15.85
C ARG A 253 -6.92 -3.12 -16.35
N LYS A 254 -6.22 -3.86 -17.21
CA LYS A 254 -6.52 -5.25 -17.57
C LYS A 254 -5.35 -6.13 -17.17
N PRO A 255 -5.60 -7.38 -16.70
CA PRO A 255 -4.53 -8.33 -16.42
C PRO A 255 -3.60 -8.46 -17.62
N THR A 256 -2.34 -8.03 -17.46
CA THR A 256 -1.34 -8.03 -18.52
C THR A 256 -0.05 -8.66 -18.01
N ARG A 257 0.64 -9.38 -18.89
CA ARG A 257 1.93 -9.97 -18.55
C ARG A 257 2.97 -8.88 -18.29
N ILE A 258 3.69 -8.95 -17.17
CA ILE A 258 4.68 -7.93 -16.79
C ILE A 258 5.70 -7.71 -17.91
N GLY A 259 6.23 -8.79 -18.48
CA GLY A 259 7.23 -8.75 -19.53
C GLY A 259 6.78 -8.23 -20.89
N GLU A 260 5.47 -8.04 -21.10
CA GLU A 260 4.93 -7.67 -22.40
C GLU A 260 5.40 -6.30 -22.88
N ARG A 261 5.50 -5.33 -21.95
CA ARG A 261 5.77 -3.92 -22.27
C ARG A 261 6.97 -3.33 -21.52
N ILE A 262 7.54 -4.06 -20.55
CA ILE A 262 8.58 -3.55 -19.64
C ILE A 262 9.86 -3.04 -20.32
N ASN A 263 10.19 -3.56 -21.51
CA ASN A 263 11.37 -3.17 -22.29
C ASN A 263 11.08 -2.10 -23.36
N ASN A 264 9.87 -1.53 -23.37
CA ASN A 264 9.53 -0.46 -24.32
C ASN A 264 10.18 0.87 -23.89
N TYR A 265 11.48 1.00 -24.14
CA TYR A 265 12.28 2.16 -23.77
C TYR A 265 12.10 3.38 -24.68
N ASP A 266 11.25 3.29 -25.71
CA ASP A 266 10.74 4.47 -26.41
C ASP A 266 9.81 5.29 -25.49
N PHE A 267 9.21 4.65 -24.49
CA PHE A 267 8.50 5.33 -23.41
C PHE A 267 9.48 5.70 -22.29
N ASP A 268 9.73 7.00 -22.16
CA ASP A 268 10.78 7.59 -21.32
C ASP A 268 10.78 7.09 -19.86
N GLN A 269 9.60 6.89 -19.27
CA GLN A 269 9.47 6.44 -17.88
C GLN A 269 10.02 5.01 -17.67
N LEU A 270 9.77 4.09 -18.62
CA LEU A 270 10.36 2.75 -18.55
C LEU A 270 11.88 2.76 -18.70
N LYS A 271 12.41 3.68 -19.50
CA LYS A 271 13.86 3.86 -19.65
C LYS A 271 14.48 4.35 -18.34
N LYS A 272 13.86 5.33 -17.68
CA LYS A 272 14.30 5.85 -16.37
C LYS A 272 14.26 4.79 -15.27
N GLY A 273 13.20 3.99 -15.22
CA GLY A 273 13.06 2.91 -14.24
C GLY A 273 13.84 1.62 -14.56
N ASN A 274 14.46 1.51 -15.74
CA ASN A 274 14.98 0.25 -16.28
C ASN A 274 13.93 -0.90 -16.26
N GLY A 275 12.67 -0.53 -16.48
CA GLY A 275 11.48 -1.34 -16.21
C GLY A 275 10.46 -0.56 -15.39
N TYR A 276 9.62 -1.27 -14.64
CA TYR A 276 8.67 -0.62 -13.74
C TYR A 276 9.35 -0.35 -12.39
N ASP A 277 9.38 0.91 -12.00
CA ASP A 277 9.72 1.39 -10.67
C ASP A 277 8.94 2.69 -10.41
N HIS A 278 7.61 2.62 -10.53
CA HIS A 278 6.77 3.81 -10.48
C HIS A 278 5.67 3.64 -9.44
N ASN A 279 5.13 4.77 -8.99
CA ASN A 279 3.94 4.81 -8.15
C ASN A 279 2.70 4.95 -9.04
N TRP A 280 1.79 3.97 -8.96
CA TRP A 280 0.46 4.05 -9.54
C TRP A 280 -0.50 4.73 -8.57
N VAL A 281 -1.35 5.60 -9.09
CA VAL A 281 -2.39 6.31 -8.34
C VAL A 281 -3.62 5.42 -8.26
N LEU A 282 -3.88 4.86 -7.07
CA LEU A 282 -4.96 3.90 -6.87
C LEU A 282 -6.34 4.58 -6.91
N ASN A 283 -7.27 3.93 -7.59
CA ASN A 283 -8.66 4.35 -7.62
C ASN A 283 -9.43 3.97 -6.34
N THR A 284 -8.88 3.03 -5.55
CA THR A 284 -9.53 2.47 -4.37
C THR A 284 -9.71 3.50 -3.26
N LYS A 285 -10.87 3.47 -2.60
CA LYS A 285 -11.18 4.41 -1.50
C LYS A 285 -11.13 3.78 -0.11
N CYS A 286 -11.15 2.45 -0.05
CA CYS A 286 -11.13 1.72 1.20
C CYS A 286 -10.50 0.33 0.99
N PRO A 287 -10.04 -0.33 2.07
CA PRO A 287 -9.36 -1.62 2.01
C PRO A 287 -10.31 -2.80 1.78
N LYS A 288 -11.49 -2.55 1.20
CA LYS A 288 -12.46 -3.56 0.73
C LYS A 288 -12.49 -3.66 -0.80
N GLU A 289 -11.97 -2.66 -1.49
CA GLU A 289 -11.89 -2.61 -2.95
C GLU A 289 -10.55 -3.19 -3.41
N LEU A 290 -10.57 -4.02 -4.45
CA LEU A 290 -9.36 -4.61 -5.01
C LEU A 290 -8.47 -3.51 -5.59
N ALA A 291 -7.28 -3.34 -5.02
CA ALA A 291 -6.29 -2.37 -5.48
C ALA A 291 -5.42 -2.95 -6.61
N GLY A 292 -5.13 -4.24 -6.55
CA GLY A 292 -4.48 -4.94 -7.65
C GLY A 292 -4.34 -6.44 -7.41
N LYS A 293 -3.87 -7.14 -8.44
CA LYS A 293 -3.72 -8.59 -8.44
C LYS A 293 -2.50 -9.01 -9.25
N LEU A 294 -1.69 -9.88 -8.65
CA LEU A 294 -0.60 -10.60 -9.29
C LEU A 294 -0.99 -12.07 -9.41
N ALA A 295 -0.68 -12.70 -10.54
CA ALA A 295 -0.91 -14.12 -10.74
C ALA A 295 0.26 -14.77 -11.48
N ASP A 296 0.65 -15.97 -11.06
CA ASP A 296 1.51 -16.86 -11.85
C ASP A 296 0.62 -17.89 -12.57
N PRO A 297 0.51 -17.85 -13.90
CA PRO A 297 -0.28 -18.82 -14.66
C PRO A 297 0.20 -20.28 -14.50
N VAL A 298 1.49 -20.50 -14.24
CA VAL A 298 2.09 -21.84 -14.20
C VAL A 298 1.70 -22.56 -12.91
N SER A 299 2.05 -22.02 -11.74
CA SER A 299 1.64 -22.57 -10.45
C SER A 299 0.14 -22.39 -10.19
N GLY A 300 -0.47 -21.36 -10.77
CA GLY A 300 -1.83 -20.95 -10.49
C GLY A 300 -1.98 -20.16 -9.18
N ARG A 301 -0.88 -19.80 -8.50
CA ARG A 301 -0.92 -18.94 -7.31
C ARG A 301 -1.34 -17.53 -7.68
N THR A 302 -2.11 -16.90 -6.81
CA THR A 302 -2.53 -15.50 -6.95
C THR A 302 -2.27 -14.74 -5.66
N LEU A 303 -1.93 -13.46 -5.81
CA LEU A 303 -1.87 -12.47 -4.75
C LEU A 303 -2.79 -11.31 -5.13
N GLU A 304 -3.85 -11.12 -4.36
CA GLU A 304 -4.67 -9.90 -4.41
C GLU A 304 -4.22 -8.98 -3.28
N PHE A 305 -4.18 -7.67 -3.54
CA PHE A 305 -3.92 -6.69 -2.49
C PHE A 305 -5.00 -5.63 -2.39
N TYR A 306 -5.25 -5.20 -1.14
CA TYR A 306 -6.26 -4.23 -0.75
C TYR A 306 -5.61 -3.26 0.24
N THR A 307 -5.93 -1.97 0.14
CA THR A 307 -5.31 -0.95 0.99
C THR A 307 -6.18 0.29 1.15
N ASN A 308 -5.89 1.11 2.16
CA ASN A 308 -6.38 2.48 2.27
C ASN A 308 -5.35 3.52 1.79
N GLU A 309 -4.17 3.10 1.36
CA GLU A 309 -3.15 3.98 0.79
C GLU A 309 -3.59 4.51 -0.58
N PRO A 310 -3.21 5.75 -0.94
CA PRO A 310 -3.62 6.35 -2.20
C PRO A 310 -2.81 5.85 -3.39
N GLY A 311 -1.67 5.18 -3.17
CA GLY A 311 -0.77 4.71 -4.22
C GLY A 311 -0.14 3.35 -3.94
N VAL A 312 0.48 2.80 -4.98
CA VAL A 312 1.31 1.60 -4.90
C VAL A 312 2.56 1.77 -5.73
N GLN A 313 3.74 1.61 -5.12
CA GLN A 313 4.98 1.46 -5.87
C GLN A 313 5.02 0.05 -6.45
N VAL A 314 5.22 -0.03 -7.77
CA VAL A 314 5.51 -1.29 -8.45
C VAL A 314 6.94 -1.27 -8.93
N TYR A 315 7.78 -2.06 -8.28
CA TYR A 315 9.19 -2.23 -8.61
C TYR A 315 9.46 -3.68 -9.04
N THR A 316 9.92 -3.87 -10.28
CA THR A 316 10.15 -5.20 -10.88
C THR A 316 11.56 -5.74 -10.71
N GLY A 317 12.23 -5.43 -9.60
CA GLY A 317 13.55 -6.00 -9.29
C GLY A 317 14.62 -5.63 -10.33
N ASN A 318 14.56 -4.40 -10.87
CA ASN A 318 15.36 -3.96 -12.01
C ASN A 318 16.86 -3.87 -11.72
N PHE A 319 17.23 -3.71 -10.44
CA PHE A 319 18.60 -3.57 -9.96
C PHE A 319 19.16 -4.82 -9.30
N LEU A 320 18.39 -5.93 -9.28
CA LEU A 320 18.97 -7.23 -8.98
C LEU A 320 19.89 -7.63 -10.14
N ASP A 321 21.12 -8.04 -9.86
CA ASP A 321 22.17 -8.24 -10.87
C ASP A 321 22.80 -9.64 -10.81
N GLY A 322 22.30 -10.52 -9.93
CA GLY A 322 22.86 -11.85 -9.72
C GLY A 322 24.06 -11.91 -8.77
N SER A 323 24.45 -10.79 -8.15
CA SER A 323 25.52 -10.78 -7.13
C SER A 323 25.09 -11.40 -5.80
N LEU A 324 23.80 -11.34 -5.48
CA LEU A 324 23.23 -11.84 -4.23
C LEU A 324 22.79 -13.31 -4.35
N LYS A 325 23.21 -14.10 -3.37
CA LYS A 325 22.69 -15.46 -3.14
C LYS A 325 21.71 -15.40 -1.99
N GLY A 326 20.46 -15.71 -2.29
CA GLY A 326 19.38 -15.79 -1.33
C GLY A 326 19.26 -17.13 -0.63
N LYS A 327 18.06 -17.39 -0.10
CA LYS A 327 17.66 -18.65 0.51
C LYS A 327 18.08 -19.84 -0.34
N LYS A 328 18.68 -20.86 0.28
CA LYS A 328 19.10 -22.12 -0.37
C LYS A 328 20.12 -21.91 -1.50
N GLY A 329 20.87 -20.80 -1.44
CA GLY A 329 21.91 -20.46 -2.41
C GLY A 329 21.39 -20.02 -3.78
N VAL A 330 20.10 -19.74 -3.93
CA VAL A 330 19.52 -19.29 -5.20
C VAL A 330 20.02 -17.88 -5.54
N VAL A 331 20.46 -17.69 -6.78
CA VAL A 331 20.94 -16.39 -7.28
C VAL A 331 19.76 -15.51 -7.68
N TYR A 332 19.71 -14.28 -7.16
CA TYR A 332 18.67 -13.31 -7.49
C TYR A 332 19.10 -12.43 -8.67
N ASN A 333 18.67 -12.83 -9.87
CA ASN A 333 18.91 -12.10 -11.11
C ASN A 333 17.93 -10.93 -11.29
N GLN A 334 18.20 -10.11 -12.30
CA GLN A 334 17.30 -9.05 -12.73
C GLN A 334 15.89 -9.59 -12.96
N ARG A 335 14.89 -8.91 -12.39
CA ARG A 335 13.47 -9.29 -12.46
C ARG A 335 13.14 -10.63 -11.81
N ALA A 336 13.92 -11.08 -10.83
CA ALA A 336 13.59 -12.28 -10.05
C ALA A 336 12.32 -12.11 -9.16
N ALA A 337 11.87 -10.88 -8.94
CA ALA A 337 10.70 -10.57 -8.13
C ALA A 337 10.08 -9.22 -8.48
N ILE A 338 8.88 -8.99 -7.93
CA ILE A 338 8.12 -7.73 -8.00
C ILE A 338 7.73 -7.28 -6.59
N CYS A 339 7.88 -5.99 -6.29
CA CYS A 339 7.40 -5.35 -5.07
C CYS A 339 6.07 -4.63 -5.35
N LEU A 340 5.18 -4.63 -4.36
CA LEU A 340 3.86 -3.98 -4.40
C LEU A 340 3.71 -3.15 -3.13
N GLU A 341 4.42 -2.04 -3.03
CA GLU A 341 4.51 -1.24 -1.81
C GLU A 341 3.35 -0.25 -1.77
N THR A 342 2.30 -0.56 -1.01
CA THR A 342 1.19 0.39 -0.79
C THR A 342 1.68 1.55 0.05
N GLN A 343 1.48 2.79 -0.41
CA GLN A 343 2.07 3.98 0.20
C GLN A 343 1.38 5.29 -0.25
N HIS A 344 1.73 6.39 0.40
CA HIS A 344 1.55 7.73 -0.17
C HIS A 344 2.54 7.97 -1.31
N TYR A 345 2.25 8.96 -2.17
CA TYR A 345 3.07 9.23 -3.35
C TYR A 345 4.48 9.68 -2.96
N PRO A 346 5.52 9.28 -3.70
CA PRO A 346 6.88 9.75 -3.46
C PRO A 346 6.96 11.28 -3.50
N ASP A 347 7.83 11.85 -2.67
CA ASP A 347 8.07 13.28 -2.52
C ASP A 347 6.85 14.11 -2.05
N SER A 348 5.79 13.47 -1.54
CA SER A 348 4.60 14.19 -0.99
C SER A 348 4.91 15.34 0.00
N PRO A 349 5.96 15.30 0.86
CA PRO A 349 6.34 16.43 1.69
C PRO A 349 6.60 17.74 0.91
N ASN A 350 6.99 17.64 -0.36
CA ASN A 350 7.31 18.77 -1.23
C ASN A 350 6.23 19.01 -2.31
N ARG A 351 5.13 18.25 -2.28
CA ARG A 351 4.06 18.25 -3.28
C ARG A 351 2.71 18.53 -2.60
N PRO A 352 2.35 19.80 -2.36
CA PRO A 352 1.10 20.15 -1.67
C PRO A 352 -0.17 19.69 -2.40
N GLU A 353 -0.07 19.40 -3.70
CA GLU A 353 -1.11 18.81 -4.53
C GLU A 353 -1.33 17.30 -4.29
N PHE A 354 -0.37 16.61 -3.68
CA PHE A 354 -0.46 15.19 -3.33
C PHE A 354 -1.15 14.97 -1.97
N PRO A 355 -1.65 13.76 -1.69
CA PRO A 355 -2.17 13.42 -0.38
C PRO A 355 -1.16 13.74 0.73
N SER A 356 -1.60 14.49 1.73
CA SER A 356 -0.73 14.92 2.84
C SER A 356 -0.18 13.74 3.63
N VAL A 357 1.11 13.81 3.92
CA VAL A 357 1.86 12.85 4.76
C VAL A 357 2.22 13.43 6.14
N ILE A 358 1.77 14.64 6.44
CA ILE A 358 2.03 15.30 7.72
C ILE A 358 1.13 14.70 8.80
N VAL A 359 1.74 14.29 9.92
CA VAL A 359 1.07 13.83 11.13
C VAL A 359 1.41 14.78 12.27
N ARG A 360 0.41 15.24 13.00
CA ARG A 360 0.55 16.22 14.08
C ARG A 360 0.28 15.62 15.46
N PRO A 361 0.75 16.27 16.54
CA PRO A 361 0.40 15.88 17.90
C PRO A 361 -1.12 15.83 18.11
N GLY A 362 -1.60 14.74 18.73
CA GLY A 362 -3.02 14.47 18.92
C GLY A 362 -3.69 13.71 17.75
N GLU A 363 -3.01 13.57 16.61
CA GLU A 363 -3.46 12.74 15.51
C GLU A 363 -2.91 11.30 15.63
N THR A 364 -3.50 10.38 14.87
CA THR A 364 -2.99 9.02 14.74
C THR A 364 -2.90 8.66 13.27
N TYR A 365 -1.69 8.43 12.78
CA TYR A 365 -1.45 7.82 11.48
C TYR A 365 -2.06 6.42 11.45
N LYS A 366 -2.77 6.08 10.37
CA LYS A 366 -3.33 4.74 10.16
C LYS A 366 -3.20 4.33 8.71
N SER A 367 -2.58 3.18 8.49
CA SER A 367 -2.45 2.55 7.18
C SER A 367 -2.75 1.07 7.29
N ILE A 368 -3.33 0.49 6.25
CA ILE A 368 -3.58 -0.96 6.17
C ILE A 368 -3.26 -1.47 4.77
N CYS A 369 -2.56 -2.59 4.72
CA CYS A 369 -2.35 -3.38 3.53
C CYS A 369 -2.79 -4.82 3.80
N ILE A 370 -3.49 -5.43 2.86
CA ILE A 370 -3.96 -6.81 2.96
C ILE A 370 -3.45 -7.57 1.75
N TYR A 371 -2.58 -8.55 1.97
CA TYR A 371 -2.14 -9.51 0.96
C TYR A 371 -2.97 -10.79 1.07
N LYS A 372 -3.88 -11.01 0.12
CA LYS A 372 -4.74 -12.19 0.06
C LYS A 372 -4.19 -13.20 -0.93
N PHE A 373 -3.74 -14.34 -0.41
CA PHE A 373 -3.20 -15.43 -1.22
C PHE A 373 -4.30 -16.39 -1.66
N GLY A 374 -4.21 -16.85 -2.90
CA GLY A 374 -5.21 -17.74 -3.50
C GLY A 374 -4.64 -18.60 -4.61
N VAL A 375 -5.54 -19.35 -5.23
CA VAL A 375 -5.28 -20.18 -6.39
C VAL A 375 -6.34 -19.89 -7.44
N CYS A 376 -5.94 -19.69 -8.69
CA CYS A 376 -6.86 -19.55 -9.83
C CYS A 376 -7.91 -20.68 -9.83
N GLY A 377 -9.20 -20.31 -9.78
CA GLY A 377 -10.33 -21.25 -9.87
C GLY A 377 -10.90 -21.74 -8.53
N LYS A 378 -10.35 -21.34 -7.37
CA LYS A 378 -11.01 -21.57 -6.06
C LYS A 378 -11.76 -20.31 -5.62
N ALA A 379 -12.99 -20.48 -5.13
CA ALA A 379 -13.82 -19.37 -4.64
C ALA A 379 -13.14 -18.65 -3.46
N ALA A 380 -13.28 -17.32 -3.42
CA ALA A 380 -12.72 -16.49 -2.36
C ALA A 380 -13.43 -16.75 -1.02
N CYS A 381 -12.66 -16.88 0.05
CA CYS A 381 -13.15 -16.87 1.43
C CYS A 381 -13.52 -15.42 1.81
N GLU A 382 -14.72 -15.21 2.36
CA GLU A 382 -15.21 -13.93 2.88
C GLU A 382 -15.18 -13.95 4.41
N GLN A 383 -14.08 -13.51 5.03
CA GLN A 383 -14.05 -13.18 6.46
C GLN A 383 -13.33 -11.85 6.69
N ALA A 384 -14.12 -10.90 7.19
CA ALA A 384 -13.79 -9.69 7.96
C ALA A 384 -12.81 -8.64 7.38
N THR A 385 -13.37 -7.57 6.83
CA THR A 385 -12.84 -6.20 6.96
C THR A 385 -13.62 -5.46 8.05
N ALA A 386 -13.23 -5.62 9.32
CA ALA A 386 -13.86 -4.94 10.45
C ALA A 386 -13.25 -3.56 10.79
N ALA A 387 -12.36 -3.02 9.95
CA ALA A 387 -11.57 -1.82 10.25
C ALA A 387 -11.96 -0.57 9.43
N CYS A 388 -13.24 -0.35 9.12
CA CYS A 388 -13.66 0.91 8.47
C CYS A 388 -15.04 1.46 8.86
N ASP A 389 -15.65 1.00 9.96
CA ASP A 389 -16.88 1.61 10.47
C ASP A 389 -16.58 2.47 11.71
N LYS A 390 -15.94 3.62 11.50
CA LYS A 390 -16.00 4.72 12.48
C LYS A 390 -16.99 5.79 12.01
N LYS A 391 -18.27 5.43 12.15
CA LYS A 391 -19.37 6.38 12.34
C LYS A 391 -20.27 5.85 13.46
N GLN A 392 -19.82 5.94 14.71
CA GLN A 392 -20.70 5.72 15.87
C GLN A 392 -20.36 6.68 17.00
N ASN A 393 -20.89 7.90 16.87
CA ASN A 393 -21.46 8.65 17.97
C ASN A 393 -22.97 8.77 17.67
N CYS A 394 -23.70 7.69 17.91
CA CYS A 394 -25.14 7.70 18.15
C CYS A 394 -25.43 6.55 19.13
N GLU A 395 -25.74 6.94 20.37
CA GLU A 395 -25.86 6.04 21.51
C GLU A 395 -27.14 5.18 21.45
N LYS A 396 -26.95 3.90 21.78
CA LYS A 396 -27.80 3.01 22.59
C LYS A 396 -29.33 3.17 22.53
N LYS A 397 -29.99 2.08 22.14
CA LYS A 397 -30.97 1.43 23.03
C LYS A 397 -30.89 -0.09 22.90
N GLN A 398 -30.58 -0.71 24.03
CA GLN A 398 -30.63 -2.14 24.31
C GLN A 398 -32.08 -2.65 24.36
N ASP A 399 -32.18 -3.98 24.25
CA ASP A 399 -33.31 -4.85 24.57
C ASP A 399 -34.40 -5.02 23.52
N CYS A 400 -34.28 -6.11 22.74
CA CYS A 400 -35.39 -7.05 22.59
C CYS A 400 -34.88 -8.46 22.30
N ALA A 401 -35.25 -9.38 23.19
CA ALA A 401 -34.85 -10.77 23.20
C ALA A 401 -35.61 -11.63 22.18
N LYS A 402 -35.01 -12.80 21.91
CA LYS A 402 -35.47 -13.97 21.15
C LYS A 402 -36.99 -14.24 21.18
N LYS A 403 -37.57 -14.47 19.99
CA LYS A 403 -38.65 -15.44 19.65
C LYS A 403 -38.58 -15.65 18.13
N ALA A 404 -38.19 -16.82 17.62
CA ALA A 404 -38.98 -18.05 17.48
C ALA A 404 -40.28 -17.83 16.67
N GLU A 405 -40.31 -18.46 15.49
CA GLU A 405 -41.48 -18.79 14.64
C GLU A 405 -42.24 -17.62 13.98
N CYS A 406 -42.00 -17.45 12.68
CA CYS A 406 -42.97 -16.84 11.76
C CYS A 406 -43.08 -17.70 10.50
N THR A 407 -44.05 -18.61 10.50
CA THR A 407 -44.54 -19.32 9.31
C THR A 407 -45.89 -18.74 8.88
N LYS A 408 -45.91 -18.21 7.65
CA LYS A 408 -47.00 -17.99 6.69
C LYS A 408 -48.43 -17.63 7.19
N ALA A 409 -48.86 -16.41 6.84
CA ALA A 409 -50.13 -16.08 6.18
C ALA A 409 -50.00 -14.65 5.61
N ALA A 410 -49.97 -14.42 4.29
CA ALA A 410 -51.13 -14.18 3.42
C ALA A 410 -52.06 -13.06 3.93
N ASN A 411 -52.18 -12.00 3.11
CA ASN A 411 -53.09 -10.83 3.20
C ASN A 411 -52.57 -9.60 3.98
N CYS A 412 -51.67 -8.84 3.35
CA CYS A 412 -51.56 -7.40 3.63
C CYS A 412 -52.55 -6.64 2.75
N ASP A 413 -53.68 -6.25 3.33
CA ASP A 413 -54.52 -5.20 2.76
C ASP A 413 -55.11 -4.33 3.87
N LYS A 414 -55.06 -3.02 3.63
CA LYS A 414 -55.76 -1.89 4.28
C LYS A 414 -55.17 -1.27 5.56
N LYS A 415 -54.75 -0.02 5.32
CA LYS A 415 -54.54 1.11 6.22
C LYS A 415 -55.81 1.40 7.03
N GLN A 416 -55.71 1.47 8.36
CA GLN A 416 -56.69 2.13 9.23
C GLN A 416 -56.00 2.87 10.37
N ASN A 417 -56.24 4.18 10.39
CA ASN A 417 -56.39 5.07 11.55
C ASN A 417 -55.40 4.95 12.73
N CYS A 418 -54.45 5.89 12.79
CA CYS A 418 -53.92 6.38 14.06
C CYS A 418 -54.14 7.89 14.14
N GLU A 419 -55.22 8.30 14.81
CA GLU A 419 -55.35 9.61 15.43
C GLU A 419 -55.14 9.43 16.94
N LYS A 420 -54.20 10.19 17.52
CA LYS A 420 -54.40 11.13 18.63
C LYS A 420 -53.06 11.53 19.25
N ALA A 421 -52.84 12.84 19.28
CA ALA A 421 -51.78 13.51 20.01
C ALA A 421 -52.15 13.70 21.48
N ALA A 422 -51.16 13.68 22.38
CA ALA A 422 -51.21 14.44 23.63
C ALA A 422 -49.79 14.70 24.18
N ALA A 423 -49.55 15.97 24.47
CA ALA A 423 -48.62 16.54 25.44
C ALA A 423 -47.09 16.46 25.20
N CYS A 424 -46.51 17.61 24.80
CA CYS A 424 -45.29 18.10 25.44
C CYS A 424 -45.25 19.64 25.38
N ASP A 425 -45.42 20.27 26.54
CA ASP A 425 -45.41 21.72 26.75
C ASP A 425 -43.98 22.27 27.02
N LYS A 426 -43.65 23.35 26.30
CA LYS A 426 -42.93 24.59 26.66
C LYS A 426 -41.60 24.59 27.49
N LYS A 427 -40.56 25.08 26.77
CA LYS A 427 -39.79 26.34 26.96
C LYS A 427 -38.65 26.38 28.01
N ALA A 428 -37.42 26.71 27.58
CA ALA A 428 -36.63 27.88 28.03
C ALA A 428 -35.19 27.91 27.44
N ASN A 429 -34.74 29.12 27.11
CA ASN A 429 -33.35 29.58 26.90
C ASN A 429 -32.63 29.27 25.57
N CYS A 430 -32.79 30.19 24.62
CA CYS A 430 -31.65 30.82 23.94
C CYS A 430 -32.08 32.21 23.43
N GLU A 431 -31.49 33.26 24.01
CA GLU A 431 -31.71 34.66 23.62
C GLU A 431 -30.43 35.26 23.03
N LYS A 432 -30.66 36.09 21.98
CA LYS A 432 -29.85 37.22 21.45
C LYS A 432 -28.60 36.81 20.64
N LYS A 433 -28.30 37.39 19.47
CA LYS A 433 -28.76 38.55 18.66
C LYS A 433 -28.21 38.26 17.24
N GLN A 434 -28.72 38.75 16.11
CA GLN A 434 -28.87 40.17 15.78
C GLN A 434 -29.69 40.32 14.48
N ASP A 435 -30.65 41.24 14.52
CA ASP A 435 -31.53 41.65 13.41
C ASP A 435 -30.79 42.34 12.27
N CYS A 436 -31.22 42.10 11.03
CA CYS A 436 -31.62 43.16 10.08
C CYS A 436 -32.29 42.57 8.83
N GLU A 437 -33.63 42.56 8.80
CA GLU A 437 -34.40 42.78 7.57
C GLU A 437 -35.63 43.64 7.88
N LYS A 438 -35.87 44.64 7.02
CA LYS A 438 -37.17 45.22 6.59
C LYS A 438 -36.84 46.44 5.71
N LYS A 439 -37.33 46.59 4.49
CA LYS A 439 -38.71 46.61 3.95
C LYS A 439 -38.55 46.63 2.39
N ALA A 440 -39.48 46.30 1.49
CA ALA A 440 -40.94 46.15 1.51
C ALA A 440 -41.39 45.48 0.19
N GLU A 441 -42.56 44.83 0.25
CA GLU A 441 -43.62 44.72 -0.79
C GLU A 441 -43.33 44.11 -2.19
N CYS A 442 -43.89 42.91 -2.45
CA CYS A 442 -45.02 42.76 -3.38
C CYS A 442 -45.58 41.32 -3.42
N THR A 443 -46.90 41.24 -3.53
CA THR A 443 -47.79 40.09 -3.38
C THR A 443 -48.04 39.30 -4.67
N LYS A 444 -48.29 37.99 -4.52
CA LYS A 444 -49.00 37.06 -5.46
C LYS A 444 -50.39 37.63 -5.85
N ALA A 445 -51.08 37.31 -6.94
CA ALA A 445 -50.95 36.41 -8.10
C ALA A 445 -52.06 36.77 -9.12
N ALA A 446 -51.90 36.48 -10.43
CA ALA A 446 -53.02 36.19 -11.35
C ALA A 446 -52.53 35.63 -12.71
N ASN A 447 -53.17 34.53 -13.12
CA ASN A 447 -53.21 33.83 -14.43
C ASN A 447 -52.56 34.47 -15.67
N CYS A 448 -51.87 33.65 -16.48
CA CYS A 448 -52.03 33.67 -17.95
C CYS A 448 -51.57 32.37 -18.62
N ASP A 449 -52.35 32.02 -19.65
CA ASP A 449 -52.43 30.77 -20.39
C ASP A 449 -51.38 30.57 -21.51
N LYS A 450 -51.44 29.35 -22.07
CA LYS A 450 -50.67 28.78 -23.17
C LYS A 450 -50.64 29.61 -24.48
N LYS A 451 -49.46 29.55 -25.13
CA LYS A 451 -49.14 29.48 -26.58
C LYS A 451 -49.55 30.68 -27.48
N GLN A 452 -48.56 31.37 -28.05
CA GLN A 452 -48.58 31.82 -29.45
C GLN A 452 -47.19 32.30 -29.95
N ASN A 453 -46.77 31.71 -31.06
CA ASN A 453 -45.96 32.24 -32.17
C ASN A 453 -44.69 33.07 -31.88
N CYS A 454 -43.53 32.48 -32.19
CA CYS A 454 -42.35 33.23 -32.66
C CYS A 454 -41.74 32.51 -33.87
N GLU A 455 -42.17 32.92 -35.07
CA GLU A 455 -41.37 32.88 -36.29
C GLU A 455 -41.34 34.30 -36.85
N LYS A 456 -40.14 34.81 -37.12
CA LYS A 456 -39.81 35.62 -38.31
C LYS A 456 -38.32 35.95 -38.35
N ALA A 457 -37.68 35.48 -39.41
CA ALA A 457 -36.42 35.99 -39.93
C ALA A 457 -36.67 37.24 -40.79
N ALA A 458 -35.73 38.19 -40.80
CA ALA A 458 -35.37 39.00 -41.97
C ALA A 458 -34.10 39.86 -41.73
N ALA A 459 -33.14 39.67 -42.64
CA ALA A 459 -32.18 40.61 -43.23
C ALA A 459 -31.00 41.20 -42.38
N CYS A 460 -29.78 40.78 -42.74
CA CYS A 460 -28.73 41.71 -43.23
C CYS A 460 -27.58 40.93 -43.91
N ASP A 461 -27.54 40.94 -45.24
CA ASP A 461 -26.37 40.61 -46.06
C ASP A 461 -25.44 41.83 -46.18
N LYS A 462 -24.13 41.62 -46.07
CA LYS A 462 -23.10 42.31 -46.90
C LYS A 462 -21.71 41.68 -46.73
N LYS A 463 -21.23 41.09 -47.83
CA LYS A 463 -19.86 40.66 -48.09
C LYS A 463 -19.03 41.88 -48.54
N ALA A 464 -17.89 42.15 -47.89
CA ALA A 464 -16.85 43.03 -48.43
C ALA A 464 -15.47 42.71 -47.82
N ASN A 465 -14.57 42.19 -48.67
CA ASN A 465 -13.11 42.32 -48.71
C ASN A 465 -12.24 42.13 -47.44
N CYS A 466 -11.40 41.09 -47.47
CA CYS A 466 -9.94 41.26 -47.29
C CYS A 466 -9.16 40.00 -47.72
N ASP A 467 -8.70 39.98 -48.97
CA ASP A 467 -7.50 39.26 -49.38
C ASP A 467 -6.30 40.23 -49.29
N LYS A 468 -5.19 39.77 -48.71
CA LYS A 468 -3.83 40.05 -49.22
C LYS A 468 -2.77 39.25 -48.43
N LYS A 469 -2.23 38.24 -49.11
CA LYS A 469 -0.95 37.60 -48.83
C LYS A 469 0.11 38.27 -49.72
N GLN A 470 1.20 38.76 -49.15
CA GLN A 470 2.36 39.25 -49.91
C GLN A 470 3.66 38.84 -49.19
N ASN A 471 4.54 38.16 -49.95
CA ASN A 471 5.97 37.84 -49.74
C ASN A 471 6.25 36.78 -48.65
N CYS A 472 6.93 35.65 -48.90
CA CYS A 472 8.23 35.47 -49.55
C CYS A 472 8.37 34.21 -50.43
N GLU A 473 9.50 34.16 -51.13
CA GLU A 473 9.78 33.56 -52.44
C GLU A 473 10.32 32.12 -52.46
N LYS A 474 9.89 31.39 -53.52
CA LYS A 474 10.66 30.54 -54.46
C LYS A 474 11.78 29.62 -53.94
N ALA A 475 11.55 28.32 -54.07
CA ALA A 475 12.54 27.36 -54.57
C ALA A 475 11.94 26.58 -55.74
N ALA A 476 12.67 26.56 -56.86
CA ALA A 476 12.29 25.97 -58.13
C ALA A 476 12.86 24.54 -58.27
N ALA A 477 12.35 23.84 -59.29
CA ALA A 477 12.82 22.59 -59.90
C ALA A 477 12.28 21.28 -59.29
N CYS A 478 11.11 20.90 -59.83
CA CYS A 478 10.62 19.53 -59.86
C CYS A 478 10.78 19.06 -61.31
N ASP A 479 11.73 18.14 -61.56
CA ASP A 479 11.89 17.48 -62.86
C ASP A 479 11.43 16.02 -62.80
N LYS A 480 10.75 15.63 -63.88
CA LYS A 480 9.98 14.40 -64.05
C LYS A 480 10.86 13.20 -64.45
N LYS A 481 10.36 12.02 -64.06
CA LYS A 481 10.48 10.68 -64.71
C LYS A 481 11.88 10.07 -64.87
N ALA A 482 12.08 8.87 -64.31
CA ALA A 482 12.01 7.60 -65.06
C ALA A 482 12.45 6.40 -64.19
N ASN A 483 11.82 5.24 -64.45
CA ASN A 483 12.18 3.86 -64.09
C ASN A 483 11.28 3.15 -63.05
N CYS A 484 10.10 2.75 -63.53
CA CYS A 484 9.51 1.45 -63.20
C CYS A 484 9.88 0.46 -64.31
N ASP A 485 10.42 -0.70 -63.93
CA ASP A 485 10.38 -2.03 -64.57
C ASP A 485 11.43 -2.88 -63.81
N LYS A 486 11.25 -4.15 -63.41
CA LYS A 486 10.27 -5.20 -63.67
C LYS A 486 10.45 -6.26 -62.56
N LYS A 487 9.38 -6.99 -62.23
CA LYS A 487 9.45 -8.34 -61.64
C LYS A 487 10.22 -9.28 -62.58
N GLN A 488 11.07 -10.17 -62.07
CA GLN A 488 10.93 -11.65 -62.18
C GLN A 488 12.16 -12.46 -61.72
N ASN A 489 11.83 -13.61 -61.08
CA ASN A 489 12.57 -14.87 -60.86
C ASN A 489 13.51 -14.91 -59.64
N CYS A 490 13.38 -15.79 -58.64
CA CYS A 490 12.59 -17.04 -58.48
C CYS A 490 12.18 -17.21 -57.01
#